data_AF-A0A7S0PJV4-F1
#
_entry.id   AF-A0A7S0PJV4-F1
#
_cell.length_a   1.000
_cell.length_b   1.000
_cell.length_c   1.000
_cell.angle_alpha   90.00
_cell.angle_beta   90.00
_cell.angle_gamma   90.00
#
_symmetry.space_group_name_H-M   'P 1'
#
loop_
_entity.id
_entity.type
_entity.pdbx_description
1 polymer ?
#
loop_
_entity_poly.entity_id
_entity_poly.type
_entity_poly.pdbx_seq_one_letter_code
_entity_poly.pdbx_strand_id
1 'polypeptide(L)'
;KVASTKFTVDATGNTYADGTLGVKGVSTLEDDLLLSEDAAVIKHTADASTTAGLSIYSTNAHVDVESVRFTSKQIGTTTDADLITLADNAVAVAGTLTVSDDVKLSEANAVIEHTSTDAAASLTIKSSSGYVDVESVRFTTDEIGIATDADLIKLSDQQVSVRGKLQTTDDILMSEATAALTHDAASGVGLAITSSNGYVDVESVRFTGLQMGLDGAEDLITLSNANVKITGTLDTTGYIKVASTKFTVDATGNTYADGTLGVKGVSTLEDDL
;
A
#
# COMPACT_ATOMS: atom_id res chain seq x y z
N LYS A 1 -45.22 53.88 49.53
CA LYS A 1 -44.41 52.82 50.17
C LYS A 1 -45.37 51.86 50.88
N VAL A 2 -45.34 50.56 50.57
CA VAL A 2 -46.21 49.53 51.18
C VAL A 2 -45.35 48.63 52.09
N ALA A 3 -45.93 48.01 53.12
CA ALA A 3 -45.19 47.24 54.14
C ALA A 3 -44.71 45.85 53.61
N SER A 4 -43.55 45.38 54.07
CA SER A 4 -42.76 44.24 53.54
C SER A 4 -43.35 42.83 53.70
N THR A 5 -44.61 42.70 54.13
CA THR A 5 -45.24 41.40 54.40
C THR A 5 -46.63 41.20 53.79
N LYS A 6 -47.19 42.16 53.02
CA LYS A 6 -48.61 42.13 52.58
C LYS A 6 -48.94 42.70 51.17
N PHE A 7 -48.02 42.70 50.20
CA PHE A 7 -48.32 43.18 48.83
C PHE A 7 -48.75 42.02 47.92
N THR A 8 -50.06 41.91 47.67
CA THR A 8 -50.69 40.92 46.77
C THR A 8 -51.32 41.66 45.58
N VAL A 9 -50.91 41.34 44.35
CA VAL A 9 -51.48 41.89 43.11
C VAL A 9 -52.48 40.88 42.54
N ASP A 10 -53.78 41.10 42.82
CA ASP A 10 -54.92 40.30 42.30
C ASP A 10 -55.50 41.01 41.06
N ALA A 11 -54.72 41.06 39.98
CA ALA A 11 -55.06 41.73 38.72
C ALA A 11 -55.22 40.71 37.60
N THR A 12 -56.31 40.82 36.83
CA THR A 12 -56.66 39.84 35.79
C THR A 12 -55.87 40.00 34.46
N GLY A 13 -54.69 40.67 34.45
CA GLY A 13 -53.89 40.96 33.25
C GLY A 13 -52.38 41.14 33.49
N ASN A 14 -51.59 41.26 32.41
CA ASN A 14 -50.12 41.25 32.46
C ASN A 14 -49.54 42.36 33.36
N THR A 15 -48.59 42.00 34.22
CA THR A 15 -47.79 42.99 34.97
C THR A 15 -46.52 43.30 34.19
N TYR A 16 -46.29 44.60 33.90
CA TYR A 16 -45.14 45.07 33.14
C TYR A 16 -44.25 45.94 34.01
N ALA A 17 -42.99 45.53 34.15
CA ALA A 17 -41.95 46.39 34.67
C ALA A 17 -41.12 46.86 33.47
N ASP A 18 -41.15 48.16 33.15
CA ASP A 18 -40.32 48.82 32.13
C ASP A 18 -38.81 48.86 32.52
N GLY A 19 -38.42 48.01 33.48
CA GLY A 19 -37.11 47.97 34.13
C GLY A 19 -36.91 46.69 34.95
N THR A 20 -35.82 46.61 35.72
CA THR A 20 -35.41 45.38 36.42
C THR A 20 -36.37 44.99 37.53
N LEU A 21 -36.86 43.75 37.49
CA LEU A 21 -37.52 43.13 38.63
C LEU A 21 -36.46 42.49 39.54
N GLY A 22 -36.14 43.15 40.64
CA GLY A 22 -35.24 42.59 41.65
C GLY A 22 -35.99 41.70 42.64
N VAL A 23 -35.59 40.43 42.74
CA VAL A 23 -36.12 39.48 43.73
C VAL A 23 -35.00 39.10 44.70
N LYS A 24 -35.16 39.38 45.99
CA LYS A 24 -34.16 39.00 47.03
C LYS A 24 -34.38 37.60 47.60
N GLY A 25 -35.57 37.02 47.37
CA GLY A 25 -35.95 35.67 47.76
C GLY A 25 -36.14 34.75 46.54
N VAL A 26 -36.76 33.58 46.75
CA VAL A 26 -36.99 32.55 45.70
C VAL A 26 -38.10 32.97 44.73
N SER A 27 -37.94 32.60 43.46
CA SER A 27 -38.93 32.80 42.38
C SER A 27 -39.40 31.43 41.85
N THR A 28 -40.72 31.22 41.70
CA THR A 28 -41.35 29.95 41.23
C THR A 28 -42.32 30.22 40.08
N LEU A 29 -42.22 29.45 38.98
CA LEU A 29 -43.14 29.45 37.82
C LEU A 29 -43.88 28.08 37.79
N GLU A 30 -45.23 28.07 37.68
CA GLU A 30 -46.07 26.82 37.70
C GLU A 30 -46.36 26.21 36.30
N ASP A 31 -45.89 26.85 35.23
CA ASP A 31 -45.93 26.38 33.84
C ASP A 31 -44.50 26.43 33.26
N ASP A 32 -44.31 26.06 31.98
CA ASP A 32 -43.02 26.05 31.29
C ASP A 32 -42.21 27.29 31.69
N LEU A 33 -41.10 27.07 32.44
CA LEU A 33 -40.01 28.03 32.48
C LEU A 33 -39.43 27.93 31.09
N LEU A 34 -40.12 28.64 30.21
CA LEU A 34 -39.73 28.90 28.88
C LEU A 34 -38.51 29.77 29.05
N LEU A 35 -37.41 29.03 29.15
CA LEU A 35 -36.10 29.33 28.68
C LEU A 35 -36.36 29.79 27.28
N SER A 36 -36.82 31.00 27.20
CA SER A 36 -37.08 31.54 25.91
C SER A 36 -35.69 31.70 25.28
N GLU A 37 -34.71 32.14 26.09
CA GLU A 37 -33.28 31.99 25.86
C GLU A 37 -32.87 30.56 25.94
N ASP A 38 -33.53 29.77 26.85
CA ASP A 38 -33.65 28.30 26.81
C ASP A 38 -32.72 27.33 27.57
N ALA A 39 -31.49 27.14 27.06
CA ALA A 39 -30.65 28.19 26.48
C ALA A 39 -30.62 29.44 27.40
N ALA A 40 -31.26 29.30 28.54
CA ALA A 40 -31.55 30.17 29.59
C ALA A 40 -30.22 30.43 30.19
N VAL A 41 -29.72 31.61 29.96
CA VAL A 41 -28.67 32.10 30.82
C VAL A 41 -29.34 32.38 32.15
N ILE A 42 -29.48 31.32 32.92
CA ILE A 42 -29.59 31.37 34.36
C ILE A 42 -28.21 31.84 34.83
N LYS A 43 -27.92 33.13 34.62
CA LYS A 43 -26.57 33.68 34.73
C LYS A 43 -26.15 33.71 36.17
N HIS A 44 -25.19 32.84 36.45
CA HIS A 44 -24.60 32.76 37.76
C HIS A 44 -23.40 33.71 37.86
N THR A 45 -23.56 34.85 38.54
CA THR A 45 -22.53 35.91 38.68
C THR A 45 -21.85 35.91 40.05
N ALA A 46 -21.87 34.80 40.80
CA ALA A 46 -21.10 34.75 42.04
C ALA A 46 -19.63 35.07 41.74
N ASP A 47 -19.02 35.89 42.60
CA ASP A 47 -17.59 36.21 42.54
C ASP A 47 -16.77 34.93 42.43
N ALA A 48 -15.56 35.07 41.89
CA ALA A 48 -14.57 34.01 41.75
C ALA A 48 -14.36 33.28 43.09
N SER A 49 -15.18 32.27 43.23
CA SER A 49 -15.36 31.35 44.32
C SER A 49 -15.49 30.02 43.60
N THR A 50 -15.14 28.97 44.31
CA THR A 50 -15.30 27.60 43.84
C THR A 50 -16.77 27.21 43.55
N THR A 51 -17.72 28.14 43.71
CA THR A 51 -19.17 27.92 43.63
C THR A 51 -19.86 28.74 42.53
N ALA A 52 -19.10 29.35 41.61
CA ALA A 52 -19.64 30.14 40.52
C ALA A 52 -20.16 29.28 39.32
N GLY A 53 -21.47 28.94 39.22
CA GLY A 53 -22.02 28.15 38.09
C GLY A 53 -23.54 28.18 37.85
N LEU A 54 -23.96 27.99 36.59
CA LEU A 54 -25.32 28.12 36.04
C LEU A 54 -26.02 26.74 35.86
N SER A 55 -27.27 26.54 36.30
CA SER A 55 -28.05 25.28 36.18
C SER A 55 -29.32 25.40 35.31
N ILE A 56 -29.57 24.44 34.39
CA ILE A 56 -30.74 24.36 33.46
C ILE A 56 -31.26 22.89 33.42
N TYR A 57 -32.58 22.61 33.52
CA TYR A 57 -33.18 21.24 33.47
C TYR A 57 -34.70 21.21 33.15
N SER A 58 -35.23 20.14 32.53
CA SER A 58 -36.65 19.91 32.16
C SER A 58 -37.26 18.78 33.01
N THR A 59 -38.41 19.01 33.66
CA THR A 59 -39.06 18.01 34.55
C THR A 59 -39.99 17.04 33.83
N ASN A 60 -40.54 17.42 32.65
CA ASN A 60 -41.66 16.72 32.00
C ASN A 60 -41.41 16.24 30.55
N ALA A 61 -40.31 16.65 29.90
CA ALA A 61 -39.87 16.17 28.58
C ALA A 61 -38.33 16.03 28.61
N HIS A 62 -37.72 16.02 27.46
CA HIS A 62 -36.28 16.14 27.38
C HIS A 62 -35.84 17.57 27.85
N VAL A 63 -34.71 17.74 28.60
CA VAL A 63 -33.73 18.71 28.06
C VAL A 63 -33.05 17.77 27.11
N ASP A 64 -33.55 17.62 25.91
CA ASP A 64 -33.54 18.64 24.89
C ASP A 64 -32.21 19.41 24.84
N VAL A 65 -31.16 18.70 25.30
CA VAL A 65 -29.90 18.28 24.68
C VAL A 65 -29.84 16.74 24.50
N GLU A 66 -30.83 16.08 25.08
CA GLU A 66 -31.22 14.68 25.19
C GLU A 66 -30.19 13.66 25.71
N SER A 67 -28.95 13.59 25.24
CA SER A 67 -28.03 12.52 25.71
C SER A 67 -26.58 12.95 25.83
N VAL A 68 -26.37 14.23 26.13
CA VAL A 68 -25.06 14.88 26.08
C VAL A 68 -24.71 15.55 27.41
N ARG A 69 -23.47 15.33 27.84
CA ARG A 69 -22.87 15.86 29.06
C ARG A 69 -21.69 16.76 28.72
N PHE A 70 -21.59 17.91 29.40
CA PHE A 70 -20.42 18.80 29.36
C PHE A 70 -19.78 18.86 30.75
N THR A 71 -18.49 18.52 30.85
CA THR A 71 -17.77 18.46 32.13
C THR A 71 -16.42 19.14 32.01
N SER A 72 -16.30 20.38 32.52
CA SER A 72 -15.09 21.20 32.37
C SER A 72 -14.69 21.32 30.90
N LYS A 73 -13.64 20.59 30.49
CA LYS A 73 -13.18 20.52 29.10
C LYS A 73 -13.69 19.28 28.34
N GLN A 74 -14.58 18.45 28.89
CA GLN A 74 -15.00 17.18 28.28
C GLN A 74 -16.45 17.23 27.82
N ILE A 75 -16.77 16.47 26.77
CA ILE A 75 -18.13 16.25 26.28
C ILE A 75 -18.33 14.74 26.15
N GLY A 76 -19.45 14.23 26.64
CA GLY A 76 -19.69 12.80 26.69
C GLY A 76 -21.16 12.45 26.65
N THR A 77 -21.43 11.15 26.65
CA THR A 77 -22.73 10.62 26.98
C THR A 77 -22.74 10.30 28.47
N THR A 78 -23.71 9.48 28.86
CA THR A 78 -23.84 8.98 30.21
C THR A 78 -22.83 7.87 30.52
N THR A 79 -22.51 6.97 29.58
CA THR A 79 -21.59 5.82 29.81
C THR A 79 -20.13 6.11 29.48
N ASP A 80 -19.89 7.24 28.85
CA ASP A 80 -18.59 7.62 28.34
C ASP A 80 -18.52 9.15 28.43
N ALA A 81 -17.90 9.63 29.52
CA ALA A 81 -17.91 11.04 29.90
C ALA A 81 -16.87 11.87 29.13
N ASP A 82 -15.90 11.17 28.56
CA ASP A 82 -14.74 11.70 27.88
C ASP A 82 -14.68 11.23 26.42
N LEU A 83 -15.83 10.87 25.85
CA LEU A 83 -16.00 10.65 24.41
C LEU A 83 -15.28 11.73 23.62
N ILE A 84 -15.33 12.97 24.10
CA ILE A 84 -14.53 14.10 23.65
C ILE A 84 -13.85 14.74 24.85
N THR A 85 -12.54 14.95 24.76
CA THR A 85 -11.78 15.79 25.68
C THR A 85 -11.17 16.96 24.93
N LEU A 86 -11.46 18.17 25.39
CA LEU A 86 -10.89 19.41 24.89
C LEU A 86 -9.64 19.73 25.69
N ALA A 87 -8.60 20.17 24.98
CA ALA A 87 -7.39 20.69 25.57
C ALA A 87 -6.90 21.86 24.73
N ASP A 88 -5.85 22.51 25.22
CA ASP A 88 -5.24 23.60 24.50
C ASP A 88 -4.51 22.99 23.29
N ASN A 89 -5.03 23.26 22.09
CA ASN A 89 -4.55 22.71 20.81
C ASN A 89 -4.78 21.20 20.61
N ALA A 90 -5.78 20.60 21.27
CA ALA A 90 -6.14 19.20 21.00
C ALA A 90 -7.61 18.89 21.29
N VAL A 91 -8.16 17.96 20.51
CA VAL A 91 -9.41 17.25 20.81
C VAL A 91 -9.09 15.77 20.78
N ALA A 92 -9.30 15.08 21.90
CA ALA A 92 -9.20 13.63 21.95
C ALA A 92 -10.60 13.03 21.83
N VAL A 93 -10.75 11.98 21.02
CA VAL A 93 -11.97 11.18 20.93
C VAL A 93 -11.68 9.79 21.49
N ALA A 94 -12.31 9.43 22.61
CA ALA A 94 -12.08 8.13 23.26
C ALA A 94 -12.83 6.99 22.56
N GLY A 95 -13.98 7.31 21.95
CA GLY A 95 -14.81 6.36 21.21
C GLY A 95 -14.46 6.25 19.71
N THR A 96 -15.28 5.51 18.98
CA THR A 96 -15.20 5.48 17.51
C THR A 96 -15.79 6.75 16.92
N LEU A 97 -15.04 7.42 16.05
CA LEU A 97 -15.58 8.50 15.22
C LEU A 97 -16.15 7.93 13.92
N THR A 98 -17.46 8.04 13.73
CA THR A 98 -18.11 7.75 12.43
C THR A 98 -18.28 9.05 11.66
N VAL A 99 -17.71 9.11 10.46
CA VAL A 99 -17.87 10.24 9.53
C VAL A 99 -18.66 9.73 8.33
N SER A 100 -19.80 10.36 8.03
CA SER A 100 -20.71 9.94 6.94
C SER A 100 -20.36 10.53 5.57
N ASP A 101 -19.28 11.31 5.51
CA ASP A 101 -18.80 12.06 4.35
C ASP A 101 -17.26 12.06 4.38
N ASP A 102 -16.62 12.86 3.54
CA ASP A 102 -15.16 12.93 3.45
C ASP A 102 -14.47 13.47 4.71
N VAL A 103 -13.20 13.10 4.88
CA VAL A 103 -12.28 13.70 5.85
C VAL A 103 -11.19 14.43 5.07
N LYS A 104 -10.91 15.69 5.43
CA LYS A 104 -9.87 16.50 4.79
C LYS A 104 -8.83 16.93 5.81
N LEU A 105 -7.56 16.74 5.48
CA LEU A 105 -6.45 17.20 6.28
C LEU A 105 -5.72 18.31 5.50
N SER A 106 -5.64 19.51 6.06
CA SER A 106 -5.24 20.72 5.32
C SER A 106 -3.84 21.24 5.65
N GLU A 107 -3.24 20.69 6.70
CA GLU A 107 -1.82 20.93 6.98
C GLU A 107 -0.98 20.48 5.79
N ALA A 108 0.08 21.23 5.47
CA ALA A 108 0.98 20.88 4.37
C ALA A 108 1.54 19.45 4.50
N ASN A 109 1.77 19.04 5.75
CA ASN A 109 2.22 17.71 6.13
C ASN A 109 1.24 17.10 7.16
N ALA A 110 0.00 16.88 6.76
CA ALA A 110 -0.95 16.17 7.59
C ALA A 110 -0.48 14.74 7.90
N VAL A 111 -0.64 14.31 9.15
CA VAL A 111 -0.25 12.98 9.60
C VAL A 111 -1.48 12.24 10.12
N ILE A 112 -1.66 11.01 9.64
CA ILE A 112 -2.50 9.99 10.29
C ILE A 112 -1.52 9.01 10.92
N GLU A 113 -1.44 9.01 12.25
CA GLU A 113 -0.52 8.18 13.00
C GLU A 113 -1.26 7.03 13.68
N HIS A 114 -0.83 5.80 13.45
CA HIS A 114 -1.28 4.63 14.18
C HIS A 114 -0.18 4.21 15.18
N THR A 115 -0.41 4.47 16.47
CA THR A 115 0.62 4.41 17.53
C THR A 115 0.58 3.13 18.37
N SER A 116 -0.25 2.13 18.00
CA SER A 116 -0.33 0.87 18.75
C SER A 116 1.01 0.15 18.83
N THR A 117 1.32 -0.42 19.99
CA THR A 117 2.53 -1.22 20.23
C THR A 117 2.32 -2.72 20.04
N ASP A 118 1.10 -3.15 19.69
CA ASP A 118 0.81 -4.56 19.40
C ASP A 118 1.37 -4.95 18.02
N ALA A 119 2.12 -6.04 17.96
CA ALA A 119 2.74 -6.54 16.72
C ALA A 119 1.72 -6.88 15.62
N ALA A 120 0.46 -7.15 15.98
CA ALA A 120 -0.61 -7.44 15.02
C ALA A 120 -1.43 -6.19 14.63
N ALA A 121 -1.17 -5.03 15.22
CA ALA A 121 -1.95 -3.84 14.95
C ALA A 121 -1.60 -3.25 13.56
N SER A 122 -2.61 -2.67 12.90
CA SER A 122 -2.47 -2.13 11.54
C SER A 122 -3.40 -0.93 11.33
N LEU A 123 -3.03 -0.07 10.39
CA LEU A 123 -3.93 0.94 9.85
C LEU A 123 -4.67 0.35 8.63
N THR A 124 -5.96 0.07 8.79
CA THR A 124 -6.80 -0.46 7.70
C THR A 124 -7.53 0.66 6.97
N ILE A 125 -7.35 0.74 5.66
CA ILE A 125 -8.11 1.62 4.75
C ILE A 125 -8.79 0.73 3.71
N LYS A 126 -10.14 0.76 3.63
CA LYS A 126 -10.91 -0.17 2.79
C LYS A 126 -12.20 0.42 2.25
N SER A 127 -12.66 -0.12 1.13
CA SER A 127 -13.99 0.12 0.56
C SER A 127 -14.77 -1.20 0.47
N SER A 128 -16.06 -1.20 0.80
CA SER A 128 -16.93 -2.39 0.75
C SER A 128 -17.68 -2.54 -0.58
N SER A 129 -17.74 -1.48 -1.40
CA SER A 129 -18.52 -1.43 -2.64
C SER A 129 -17.75 -0.85 -3.83
N GLY A 130 -16.44 -0.57 -3.69
CA GLY A 130 -15.61 0.00 -4.75
C GLY A 130 -14.10 -0.09 -4.44
N TYR A 131 -13.34 0.89 -4.93
CA TYR A 131 -11.89 0.95 -4.78
C TYR A 131 -11.47 1.97 -3.71
N VAL A 132 -10.22 1.83 -3.24
CA VAL A 132 -9.51 2.91 -2.53
C VAL A 132 -8.58 3.52 -3.58
N ASP A 133 -8.95 4.68 -4.09
CA ASP A 133 -8.12 5.42 -5.03
C ASP A 133 -6.98 6.13 -4.28
N VAL A 134 -5.77 6.02 -4.81
CA VAL A 134 -4.56 6.66 -4.30
C VAL A 134 -3.73 7.19 -5.46
N GLU A 135 -3.57 8.51 -5.55
CA GLU A 135 -2.89 9.12 -6.70
C GLU A 135 -1.37 9.07 -6.62
N SER A 136 -0.81 9.26 -5.43
CA SER A 136 0.63 9.38 -5.23
C SER A 136 1.04 8.63 -3.98
N VAL A 137 1.44 7.38 -4.17
CA VAL A 137 1.94 6.53 -3.09
C VAL A 137 3.45 6.70 -3.02
N ARG A 138 3.96 7.03 -1.84
CA ARG A 138 5.38 7.07 -1.53
C ARG A 138 5.63 6.30 -0.23
N PHE A 139 6.59 5.39 -0.27
CA PHE A 139 7.11 4.72 0.92
C PHE A 139 8.33 5.50 1.44
N THR A 140 8.36 5.79 2.74
CA THR A 140 9.49 6.45 3.41
C THR A 140 10.54 5.46 3.89
N THR A 141 10.09 4.23 4.19
CA THR A 141 10.95 3.06 4.33
C THR A 141 11.16 2.44 2.95
N ASP A 142 12.22 1.64 2.84
CA ASP A 142 12.59 0.94 1.61
C ASP A 142 11.87 -0.38 1.43
N GLU A 143 11.13 -0.88 2.42
CA GLU A 143 10.60 -2.25 2.42
C GLU A 143 9.07 -2.32 2.29
N ILE A 144 8.59 -3.25 1.47
CA ILE A 144 7.18 -3.62 1.31
C ILE A 144 7.07 -5.14 1.47
N GLY A 145 6.19 -5.60 2.35
CA GLY A 145 6.08 -7.01 2.68
C GLY A 145 4.81 -7.41 3.41
N ILE A 146 4.82 -8.63 3.93
CA ILE A 146 3.78 -9.24 4.76
C ILE A 146 4.30 -9.45 6.19
N ALA A 147 3.42 -9.83 7.12
CA ALA A 147 3.76 -9.96 8.54
C ALA A 147 4.96 -10.88 8.83
N THR A 148 5.19 -11.92 8.01
CA THR A 148 6.29 -12.88 8.18
C THR A 148 7.51 -12.57 7.31
N ASP A 149 7.41 -11.61 6.40
CA ASP A 149 8.44 -11.27 5.42
C ASP A 149 8.30 -9.79 5.05
N ALA A 150 9.03 -8.92 5.75
CA ALA A 150 8.89 -7.47 5.66
C ALA A 150 9.45 -6.88 4.35
N ASP A 151 10.38 -7.57 3.70
CA ASP A 151 11.22 -7.07 2.61
C ASP A 151 11.07 -7.88 1.31
N LEU A 152 9.86 -8.37 1.02
CA LEU A 152 9.52 -9.01 -0.25
C LEU A 152 9.90 -8.14 -1.46
N ILE A 153 9.63 -6.83 -1.35
CA ILE A 153 10.09 -5.80 -2.27
C ILE A 153 10.92 -4.80 -1.49
N LYS A 154 12.10 -4.45 -2.02
CA LYS A 154 12.97 -3.40 -1.49
C LYS A 154 13.23 -2.31 -2.54
N LEU A 155 13.00 -1.06 -2.18
CA LEU A 155 13.19 0.13 -2.99
C LEU A 155 14.53 0.78 -2.64
N SER A 156 15.44 0.85 -3.60
CA SER A 156 16.72 1.55 -3.48
C SER A 156 16.83 2.63 -4.56
N ASP A 157 17.89 3.44 -4.50
CA ASP A 157 18.14 4.44 -5.55
C ASP A 157 18.20 3.74 -6.92
N GLN A 158 17.26 4.12 -7.79
CA GLN A 158 17.14 3.61 -9.17
C GLN A 158 16.96 2.08 -9.28
N GLN A 159 16.52 1.39 -8.22
CA GLN A 159 16.38 -0.07 -8.23
C GLN A 159 15.19 -0.55 -7.40
N VAL A 160 14.56 -1.61 -7.89
CA VAL A 160 13.58 -2.41 -7.15
C VAL A 160 14.13 -3.83 -7.05
N SER A 161 14.33 -4.31 -5.84
CA SER A 161 14.70 -5.70 -5.57
C SER A 161 13.46 -6.48 -5.20
N VAL A 162 13.28 -7.67 -5.79
CA VAL A 162 12.22 -8.62 -5.45
C VAL A 162 12.90 -9.86 -4.86
N ARG A 163 12.69 -10.13 -3.58
CA ARG A 163 13.28 -11.29 -2.90
C ARG A 163 12.52 -12.59 -3.18
N GLY A 164 11.22 -12.47 -3.46
CA GLY A 164 10.35 -13.57 -3.86
C GLY A 164 10.42 -13.91 -5.34
N LYS A 165 9.55 -14.83 -5.77
CA LYS A 165 9.32 -15.12 -7.19
C LYS A 165 8.50 -13.99 -7.82
N LEU A 166 8.96 -13.43 -8.94
CA LEU A 166 8.14 -12.56 -9.78
C LEU A 166 7.25 -13.41 -10.70
N GLN A 167 5.94 -13.22 -10.64
CA GLN A 167 4.99 -13.83 -11.57
C GLN A 167 4.27 -12.73 -12.35
N THR A 168 4.41 -12.75 -13.67
CA THR A 168 3.66 -11.89 -14.60
C THR A 168 2.67 -12.75 -15.38
N THR A 169 1.50 -12.21 -15.69
CA THR A 169 0.47 -12.89 -16.51
C THR A 169 0.50 -12.46 -17.96
N ASP A 170 1.34 -11.48 -18.27
CA ASP A 170 1.49 -10.84 -19.57
C ASP A 170 2.99 -10.59 -19.82
N ASP A 171 3.27 -9.99 -20.96
CA ASP A 171 4.61 -9.73 -21.47
C ASP A 171 5.45 -8.83 -20.55
N ILE A 172 6.77 -9.05 -20.59
CA ILE A 172 7.76 -8.15 -19.98
C ILE A 172 8.42 -7.36 -21.09
N LEU A 173 8.19 -6.04 -21.12
CA LEU A 173 8.83 -5.13 -22.06
C LEU A 173 10.11 -4.53 -21.44
N MET A 174 11.25 -4.70 -22.11
CA MET A 174 12.52 -4.06 -21.71
C MET A 174 12.99 -3.09 -22.81
N SER A 175 12.61 -1.81 -22.68
CA SER A 175 12.72 -0.81 -23.76
C SER A 175 14.08 -0.12 -23.89
N GLU A 176 15.03 -0.39 -22.99
CA GLU A 176 16.37 0.16 -23.11
C GLU A 176 17.08 -0.38 -24.35
N ALA A 177 17.90 0.44 -25.01
CA ALA A 177 18.67 0.03 -26.19
C ALA A 177 19.57 -1.20 -25.92
N THR A 178 20.00 -1.35 -24.67
CA THR A 178 20.79 -2.49 -24.18
C THR A 178 20.17 -3.05 -22.90
N ALA A 179 18.89 -3.44 -22.97
CA ALA A 179 18.25 -4.19 -21.90
C ALA A 179 19.03 -5.49 -21.58
N ALA A 180 19.29 -5.73 -20.30
CA ALA A 180 20.03 -6.91 -19.83
C ALA A 180 19.22 -7.72 -18.81
N LEU A 181 19.23 -9.04 -18.97
CA LEU A 181 18.82 -9.99 -17.95
C LEU A 181 20.08 -10.68 -17.42
N THR A 182 20.49 -10.32 -16.21
CA THR A 182 21.74 -10.80 -15.61
C THR A 182 21.46 -11.86 -14.56
N HIS A 183 22.24 -12.94 -14.60
CA HIS A 183 22.30 -13.95 -13.55
C HIS A 183 23.74 -13.96 -13.00
N ASP A 184 23.91 -13.65 -11.72
CA ASP A 184 25.20 -13.37 -11.08
C ASP A 184 25.49 -14.27 -9.86
N ALA A 185 24.73 -15.35 -9.68
CA ALA A 185 24.91 -16.27 -8.56
C ALA A 185 26.33 -16.89 -8.54
N ALA A 186 26.91 -16.99 -7.34
CA ALA A 186 28.34 -17.28 -7.14
C ALA A 186 28.80 -18.71 -7.50
N SER A 187 27.91 -19.71 -7.53
CA SER A 187 28.28 -21.07 -7.94
C SER A 187 27.09 -21.95 -8.34
N GLY A 188 27.35 -22.87 -9.27
CA GLY A 188 26.52 -24.06 -9.52
C GLY A 188 25.18 -23.84 -10.22
N VAL A 189 24.95 -22.71 -10.89
CA VAL A 189 23.67 -22.40 -11.53
C VAL A 189 23.82 -21.60 -12.82
N GLY A 190 22.85 -21.75 -13.71
CA GLY A 190 22.69 -20.96 -14.93
C GLY A 190 21.30 -20.32 -14.97
N LEU A 191 21.06 -19.44 -15.95
CA LEU A 191 19.75 -18.86 -16.18
C LEU A 191 18.83 -19.87 -16.88
N ALA A 192 17.84 -20.40 -16.17
CA ALA A 192 16.83 -21.27 -16.75
C ALA A 192 15.73 -20.45 -17.44
N ILE A 193 15.51 -20.70 -18.74
CA ILE A 193 14.39 -20.17 -19.51
C ILE A 193 13.64 -21.36 -20.09
N THR A 194 12.45 -21.64 -19.59
CA THR A 194 11.71 -22.88 -19.90
C THR A 194 10.25 -22.61 -20.24
N SER A 195 9.70 -23.47 -21.08
CA SER A 195 8.26 -23.53 -21.38
C SER A 195 7.77 -24.95 -21.14
N SER A 196 6.80 -25.13 -20.24
CA SER A 196 6.23 -26.46 -19.95
C SER A 196 5.15 -26.88 -20.94
N ASN A 197 4.61 -25.94 -21.71
CA ASN A 197 3.45 -26.17 -22.59
C ASN A 197 3.74 -25.78 -24.05
N GLY A 198 5.01 -25.58 -24.44
CA GLY A 198 5.37 -25.12 -25.79
C GLY A 198 6.87 -24.91 -25.94
N TYR A 199 7.22 -23.84 -26.65
CA TYR A 199 8.60 -23.50 -26.98
C TYR A 199 9.02 -22.16 -26.37
N VAL A 200 10.34 -21.93 -26.34
CA VAL A 200 10.92 -20.61 -26.13
C VAL A 200 11.31 -20.10 -27.50
N ASP A 201 10.56 -19.11 -28.00
CA ASP A 201 10.86 -18.49 -29.28
C ASP A 201 11.98 -17.46 -29.13
N VAL A 202 12.99 -17.55 -29.99
CA VAL A 202 14.14 -16.63 -30.04
C VAL A 202 14.38 -16.23 -31.49
N GLU A 203 14.25 -14.94 -31.78
CA GLU A 203 14.43 -14.42 -33.15
C GLU A 203 15.90 -14.48 -33.59
N SER A 204 16.81 -14.09 -32.70
CA SER A 204 18.24 -14.09 -32.97
C SER A 204 19.01 -14.44 -31.72
N VAL A 205 19.87 -15.43 -31.85
CA VAL A 205 20.79 -15.85 -30.79
C VAL A 205 22.19 -15.39 -31.15
N ARG A 206 22.84 -14.70 -30.21
CA ARG A 206 24.24 -14.30 -30.32
C ARG A 206 24.95 -14.63 -29.03
N PHE A 207 26.06 -15.34 -29.14
CA PHE A 207 26.98 -15.58 -28.03
C PHE A 207 28.16 -14.64 -28.13
N THR A 208 28.54 -14.04 -27.01
CA THR A 208 29.78 -13.25 -26.87
C THR A 208 30.93 -14.13 -26.38
N GLY A 209 30.63 -15.10 -25.53
CA GLY A 209 31.51 -16.23 -25.24
C GLY A 209 31.69 -17.09 -26.49
N LEU A 210 32.89 -17.64 -26.66
CA LEU A 210 33.21 -18.51 -27.78
C LEU A 210 32.79 -19.96 -27.55
N GLN A 211 32.50 -20.34 -26.32
CA GLN A 211 32.33 -21.73 -25.92
C GLN A 211 30.88 -22.00 -25.51
N MET A 212 30.36 -23.17 -25.90
CA MET A 212 29.09 -23.71 -25.43
C MET A 212 29.33 -25.15 -24.99
N GLY A 213 28.87 -25.50 -23.79
CA GLY A 213 29.18 -26.79 -23.18
C GLY A 213 28.33 -27.10 -21.97
N LEU A 214 28.77 -28.12 -21.23
CA LEU A 214 28.14 -28.59 -20.00
C LEU A 214 28.95 -28.11 -18.79
N ASP A 215 28.40 -28.27 -17.59
CA ASP A 215 29.14 -28.06 -16.35
C ASP A 215 30.40 -28.95 -16.33
N GLY A 216 31.56 -28.32 -16.13
CA GLY A 216 32.88 -28.97 -16.17
C GLY A 216 33.41 -29.31 -17.57
N ALA A 217 32.66 -29.06 -18.65
CA ALA A 217 33.07 -29.31 -20.05
C ALA A 217 32.58 -28.17 -20.96
N GLU A 218 33.15 -26.98 -20.77
CA GLU A 218 32.67 -25.73 -21.36
C GLU A 218 32.85 -25.66 -22.89
N ASP A 219 33.80 -26.41 -23.48
CA ASP A 219 34.27 -26.26 -24.86
C ASP A 219 33.75 -27.32 -25.85
N LEU A 220 32.58 -27.91 -25.59
CA LEU A 220 31.96 -28.89 -26.49
C LEU A 220 31.77 -28.33 -27.91
N ILE A 221 31.33 -27.08 -28.00
CA ILE A 221 31.33 -26.27 -29.22
C ILE A 221 32.18 -25.03 -28.96
N THR A 222 33.15 -24.77 -29.82
CA THR A 222 33.95 -23.55 -29.81
C THR A 222 33.79 -22.78 -31.12
N LEU A 223 33.29 -21.56 -31.03
CA LEU A 223 33.23 -20.58 -32.10
C LEU A 223 34.58 -19.90 -32.23
N SER A 224 35.04 -19.71 -33.46
CA SER A 224 36.22 -18.91 -33.78
C SER A 224 35.99 -18.15 -35.09
N ASN A 225 36.95 -17.32 -35.50
CA ASN A 225 36.77 -16.54 -36.71
C ASN A 225 36.51 -17.45 -37.92
N ALA A 226 35.29 -17.39 -38.45
CA ALA A 226 34.80 -18.21 -39.57
C ALA A 226 34.86 -19.73 -39.36
N ASN A 227 34.92 -20.24 -38.12
CA ASN A 227 34.97 -21.68 -37.85
C ASN A 227 34.16 -22.05 -36.59
N VAL A 228 33.57 -23.24 -36.62
CA VAL A 228 32.96 -23.91 -35.47
C VAL A 228 33.70 -25.22 -35.24
N LYS A 229 34.36 -25.35 -34.08
CA LYS A 229 34.97 -26.60 -33.64
C LYS A 229 33.97 -27.35 -32.76
N ILE A 230 33.76 -28.63 -33.07
CA ILE A 230 33.04 -29.58 -32.21
C ILE A 230 34.09 -30.50 -31.60
N THR A 231 34.26 -30.45 -30.27
CA THR A 231 35.27 -31.28 -29.57
C THR A 231 34.79 -32.73 -29.42
N GLY A 232 33.47 -32.94 -29.38
CA GLY A 232 32.85 -34.27 -29.40
C GLY A 232 32.56 -34.77 -30.82
N THR A 233 31.58 -35.68 -30.92
CA THR A 233 31.06 -36.17 -32.21
C THR A 233 29.95 -35.24 -32.71
N LEU A 234 29.96 -34.91 -34.00
CA LEU A 234 28.81 -34.34 -34.69
C LEU A 234 27.95 -35.48 -35.24
N ASP A 235 26.85 -35.79 -34.57
CA ASP A 235 25.87 -36.77 -35.03
C ASP A 235 24.69 -36.04 -35.74
N THR A 236 24.34 -36.49 -36.94
CA THR A 236 23.26 -35.88 -37.75
C THR A 236 22.37 -36.97 -38.33
N THR A 237 21.05 -36.81 -38.21
CA THR A 237 20.07 -37.75 -38.79
C THR A 237 19.87 -37.58 -40.30
N GLY A 238 20.25 -36.41 -40.84
CA GLY A 238 20.19 -36.09 -42.27
C GLY A 238 21.57 -35.91 -42.91
N TYR A 239 21.59 -35.47 -44.17
CA TYR A 239 22.85 -35.17 -44.86
C TYR A 239 23.47 -33.86 -44.38
N ILE A 240 24.79 -33.84 -44.20
CA ILE A 240 25.55 -32.60 -44.08
C ILE A 240 25.69 -31.99 -45.47
N LYS A 241 24.99 -30.89 -45.73
CA LYS A 241 25.14 -30.14 -46.96
C LYS A 241 26.36 -29.23 -46.87
N VAL A 242 27.32 -29.47 -47.76
CA VAL A 242 28.55 -28.70 -47.89
C VAL A 242 28.60 -28.02 -49.25
N ALA A 243 29.31 -26.90 -49.37
CA ALA A 243 29.51 -26.30 -50.69
C ALA A 243 30.33 -27.25 -51.57
N SER A 244 29.99 -27.31 -52.86
CA SER A 244 30.53 -28.29 -53.83
C SER A 244 32.06 -28.27 -53.99
N THR A 245 32.71 -27.23 -53.49
CA THR A 245 34.16 -27.02 -53.58
C THR A 245 34.85 -26.96 -52.21
N LYS A 246 34.12 -27.22 -51.12
CA LYS A 246 34.57 -26.87 -49.76
C LYS A 246 34.51 -28.01 -48.74
N PHE A 247 34.28 -29.24 -49.17
CA PHE A 247 34.40 -30.38 -48.27
C PHE A 247 35.80 -30.99 -48.37
N THR A 248 36.58 -30.81 -47.31
CA THR A 248 37.88 -31.44 -47.12
C THR A 248 37.80 -32.22 -45.82
N VAL A 249 38.14 -33.50 -45.87
CA VAL A 249 38.34 -34.31 -44.67
C VAL A 249 39.82 -34.24 -44.37
N ASP A 250 40.19 -33.38 -43.44
CA ASP A 250 41.55 -33.30 -42.89
C ASP A 250 41.59 -34.12 -41.60
N ALA A 251 41.80 -35.42 -41.74
CA ALA A 251 41.85 -36.35 -40.63
C ALA A 251 43.28 -36.89 -40.48
N THR A 252 43.78 -36.92 -39.25
CA THR A 252 45.04 -37.61 -38.91
C THR A 252 44.88 -39.13 -38.81
N GLY A 253 43.65 -39.64 -38.97
CA GLY A 253 43.30 -41.05 -38.92
C GLY A 253 42.46 -41.48 -40.12
N ASN A 254 41.94 -42.71 -40.07
CA ASN A 254 41.16 -43.26 -41.17
C ASN A 254 39.84 -42.52 -41.35
N THR A 255 39.48 -42.22 -42.60
CA THR A 255 38.11 -41.87 -42.95
C THR A 255 37.32 -43.15 -43.17
N TYR A 256 36.35 -43.42 -42.30
CA TYR A 256 35.48 -44.59 -42.41
C TYR A 256 34.09 -44.16 -42.91
N ALA A 257 33.64 -44.75 -44.01
CA ALA A 257 32.29 -44.59 -44.51
C ALA A 257 31.59 -45.95 -44.43
N ASP A 258 30.60 -46.06 -43.52
CA ASP A 258 29.73 -47.24 -43.50
C ASP A 258 28.73 -47.15 -44.65
N GLY A 259 28.68 -48.18 -45.49
CA GLY A 259 27.85 -48.22 -46.70
C GLY A 259 28.59 -47.83 -47.99
N THR A 260 27.85 -47.26 -48.95
CA THR A 260 28.37 -46.97 -50.31
C THR A 260 28.78 -45.51 -50.46
N LEU A 261 30.05 -45.28 -50.82
CA LEU A 261 30.53 -43.96 -51.24
C LEU A 261 30.24 -43.75 -52.74
N GLY A 262 29.26 -42.90 -53.04
CA GLY A 262 28.93 -42.52 -54.41
C GLY A 262 29.70 -41.29 -54.88
N VAL A 263 30.62 -41.45 -55.83
CA VAL A 263 31.32 -40.33 -56.48
C VAL A 263 30.77 -40.16 -57.89
N LYS A 264 30.21 -38.98 -58.20
CA LYS A 264 29.68 -38.68 -59.55
C LYS A 264 30.73 -38.09 -60.50
N GLY A 265 31.79 -37.52 -59.96
CA GLY A 265 32.92 -36.98 -60.71
C GLY A 265 34.09 -37.96 -60.81
N VAL A 266 35.22 -37.49 -61.33
CA VAL A 266 36.48 -38.24 -61.31
C VAL A 266 36.98 -38.32 -59.87
N SER A 267 37.10 -39.54 -59.34
CA SER A 267 37.81 -39.81 -58.09
C SER A 267 39.28 -40.01 -58.38
N THR A 268 40.15 -39.34 -57.62
CA THR A 268 41.59 -39.59 -57.62
C THR A 268 41.96 -40.07 -56.22
N LEU A 269 42.62 -41.23 -56.13
CA LEU A 269 43.20 -41.76 -54.90
C LEU A 269 44.70 -41.81 -55.15
N GLU A 270 45.49 -41.13 -54.31
CA GLU A 270 46.91 -40.85 -54.58
C GLU A 270 47.89 -41.73 -53.77
N ASP A 271 47.41 -42.80 -53.10
CA ASP A 271 48.24 -43.72 -52.31
C ASP A 271 47.76 -45.19 -52.41
N ASP A 272 48.41 -46.12 -51.69
CA ASP A 272 48.07 -47.54 -51.65
C ASP A 272 46.62 -47.80 -51.19
N LEU A 273 45.88 -48.59 -51.99
CA LEU A 273 44.45 -48.92 -51.80
C LEU A 273 44.23 -50.18 -50.94
#